data_AF-A0A1C6C3W0-F1
#
_entry.id   AF-A0A1C6C3W0-F1
#
_cell.length_a   1.000
_cell.length_b   1.000
_cell.length_c   1.000
_cell.angle_alpha   90.00
_cell.angle_beta   90.00
_cell.angle_gamma   90.00
#
_symmetry.space_group_name_H-M   'P 1'
#
loop_
_entity.id
_entity.type
_entity.pdbx_description
1 polymer ?
#
loop_
_entity_poly.entity_id
_entity_poly.type
_entity_poly.pdbx_seq_one_letter_code
_entity_poly.pdbx_strand_id
1 'polypeptide(L)' 'MKQTTAQLKANKKYLSTLDEFKVRCEKGAKDKYKAQAAHRGFSLNSYVIALLERDGFMIEMEKEKAAKK' A
#
# COMPACT_ATOMS: atom_id res chain seq x y z
N MET A 1 -24.68 2.30 12.51
CA MET A 1 -24.17 2.92 13.75
C MET A 1 -23.65 4.32 13.43
N LYS A 2 -24.11 5.35 14.15
CA LYS A 2 -23.71 6.75 13.94
C LYS A 2 -22.37 6.97 14.65
N GLN A 3 -21.31 7.32 13.93
CA GLN A 3 -19.99 7.60 14.54
C GLN A 3 -20.09 8.82 15.46
N THR A 4 -19.52 8.71 16.65
CA THR A 4 -19.49 9.84 17.60
C THR A 4 -18.52 10.91 17.11
N THR A 5 -18.72 12.15 17.54
CA THR A 5 -17.83 13.27 17.21
C THR A 5 -16.38 13.04 17.66
N ALA A 6 -16.20 12.25 18.73
CA ALA A 6 -14.89 11.79 19.20
C ALA A 6 -14.22 10.82 18.22
N GLN A 7 -14.95 9.84 17.68
CA GLN A 7 -14.44 8.90 16.68
C GLN A 7 -14.00 9.61 15.39
N LEU A 8 -14.76 10.63 14.95
CA LEU A 8 -14.41 11.43 13.78
C LEU A 8 -13.10 12.22 13.97
N LYS A 9 -12.87 12.80 15.16
CA LYS A 9 -11.62 13.51 15.47
C LYS A 9 -10.43 12.53 15.53
N ALA A 10 -10.60 11.38 16.15
CA ALA A 10 -9.57 10.35 16.22
C ALA A 10 -9.18 9.85 14.81
N ASN A 11 -10.18 9.56 13.96
CA ASN A 11 -9.95 9.16 12.58
C ASN A 11 -9.21 10.24 11.79
N LYS A 12 -9.59 11.53 11.92
CA LYS A 12 -8.86 12.63 11.26
C LYS A 12 -7.40 12.73 11.69
N LYS A 13 -7.12 12.58 12.99
CA LYS A 13 -5.74 12.61 13.51
C LYS A 13 -4.92 11.44 12.97
N TYR A 14 -5.50 10.26 12.88
CA TYR A 14 -4.84 9.09 12.31
C TYR A 14 -4.60 9.21 10.80
N LEU A 15 -5.56 9.76 10.06
CA LEU A 15 -5.40 9.99 8.62
C LEU A 15 -4.34 11.06 8.31
N SER A 16 -4.18 12.08 9.17
CA SER A 16 -3.15 13.12 8.96
C SER A 16 -1.70 12.63 9.09
N THR A 17 -1.46 11.44 9.64
CA THR A 17 -0.11 10.85 9.75
C THR A 17 0.24 9.96 8.56
N LEU A 18 -0.66 9.80 7.60
CA LEU A 18 -0.52 8.88 6.47
C LEU A 18 -0.51 9.68 5.16
N ASP A 19 0.40 9.32 4.25
CA ASP A 19 0.33 9.80 2.88
C ASP A 19 -0.68 8.97 2.08
N GLU A 20 -1.61 9.66 1.41
CA GLU A 20 -2.62 9.03 0.57
C GLU A 20 -2.20 9.11 -0.91
N PHE A 21 -2.14 7.97 -1.58
CA PHE A 21 -1.96 7.90 -3.04
C PHE A 21 -3.19 7.28 -3.71
N LYS A 22 -3.70 7.94 -4.74
CA LYS A 22 -4.87 7.47 -5.51
C LYS A 22 -4.41 6.65 -6.71
N VAL A 23 -4.57 5.33 -6.64
CA VAL A 23 -4.31 4.42 -7.76
C VAL A 23 -5.56 4.31 -8.64
N ARG A 24 -5.43 4.66 -9.92
CA ARG A 24 -6.44 4.32 -10.94
C ARG A 24 -6.05 2.99 -11.56
N CYS A 25 -6.96 2.03 -11.51
CA CYS A 25 -6.80 0.72 -12.11
C CYS A 25 -8.02 0.39 -12.98
N GLU A 26 -7.84 -0.53 -13.93
CA GLU A 26 -8.93 -0.97 -14.80
C GLU A 26 -10.11 -1.54 -14.00
N LYS A 27 -11.31 -1.44 -14.58
CA LYS A 27 -12.53 -1.96 -13.96
C LYS A 27 -12.38 -3.47 -13.71
N GLY A 28 -12.58 -3.91 -12.46
CA GLY A 28 -12.43 -5.31 -12.04
C GLY A 28 -11.00 -5.72 -11.65
N ALA A 29 -9.98 -4.91 -11.91
CA ALA A 29 -8.61 -5.21 -11.48
C ALA A 29 -8.47 -5.13 -9.95
N LYS A 30 -9.22 -4.22 -9.30
CA LYS A 30 -9.23 -4.07 -7.84
C LYS A 30 -9.62 -5.36 -7.11
N ASP A 31 -10.60 -6.09 -7.62
CA ASP A 31 -11.06 -7.34 -7.00
C ASP A 31 -10.01 -8.44 -7.16
N LYS A 32 -9.32 -8.49 -8.31
CA LYS A 32 -8.18 -9.39 -8.54
C LYS A 32 -7.06 -9.11 -7.53
N TYR A 33 -6.69 -7.84 -7.33
CA TYR A 33 -5.65 -7.47 -6.36
C TYR A 33 -6.06 -7.76 -4.93
N LYS A 34 -7.35 -7.57 -4.59
CA LYS A 34 -7.88 -7.91 -3.29
C LYS A 34 -7.82 -9.42 -3.03
N ALA A 35 -8.14 -10.24 -4.03
CA ALA A 35 -8.02 -11.70 -3.93
C ALA A 35 -6.55 -12.14 -3.77
N GLN A 36 -5.62 -11.53 -4.51
CA GLN A 36 -4.17 -11.78 -4.34
C GLN A 36 -3.66 -11.39 -2.96
N ALA A 37 -4.09 -10.24 -2.45
CA ALA A 37 -3.73 -9.78 -1.11
C ALA A 37 -4.28 -10.73 -0.03
N ALA A 38 -5.56 -11.13 -0.15
CA ALA A 38 -6.21 -12.07 0.76
C ALA A 38 -5.52 -13.45 0.76
N HIS A 39 -5.15 -13.97 -0.42
CA HIS A 39 -4.39 -15.22 -0.53
C HIS A 39 -3.05 -15.17 0.22
N ARG A 40 -2.41 -13.99 0.28
CA ARG A 40 -1.16 -13.79 1.01
C ARG A 40 -1.37 -13.38 2.48
N GLY A 41 -2.61 -13.29 2.95
CA GLY A 41 -2.93 -12.88 4.32
C GLY A 41 -2.74 -11.39 4.60
N PHE A 42 -2.62 -10.55 3.56
CA PHE A 42 -2.39 -9.11 3.71
C PHE A 42 -3.63 -8.29 3.36
N SER A 43 -3.74 -7.11 3.98
CA SER A 43 -4.64 -6.07 3.48
C SER A 43 -4.17 -5.59 2.10
N LEU A 44 -5.07 -5.07 1.26
CA LEU A 44 -4.69 -4.55 -0.05
C LEU A 44 -3.63 -3.44 0.06
N ASN A 45 -3.73 -2.57 1.08
CA ASN A 45 -2.75 -1.52 1.33
C ASN A 45 -1.37 -2.10 1.66
N SER A 46 -1.32 -3.02 2.64
CA SER A 46 -0.07 -3.68 3.05
C SER A 46 0.56 -4.47 1.90
N TYR A 47 -0.27 -5.09 1.05
CA TYR A 47 0.21 -5.83 -0.12
C TYR A 47 0.87 -4.91 -1.16
N VAL A 48 0.27 -3.74 -1.43
CA VAL A 48 0.85 -2.76 -2.35
C VAL A 48 2.17 -2.20 -1.81
N ILE A 49 2.22 -1.85 -0.52
CA ILE A 49 3.46 -1.35 0.11
C ILE A 49 4.57 -2.40 0.03
N ALA A 50 4.29 -3.66 0.40
CA ALA A 50 5.28 -4.73 0.35
C ALA A 50 5.82 -5.01 -1.06
N LEU A 51 4.99 -4.85 -2.10
CA LEU A 51 5.45 -4.97 -3.49
C LEU A 51 6.37 -3.81 -3.88
N LEU A 52 6.04 -2.58 -3.50
CA LEU A 52 6.86 -1.40 -3.79
C LEU A 52 8.20 -1.44 -3.05
N GLU A 53 8.22 -1.83 -1.78
CA GLU A 53 9.46 -1.99 -1.00
C GLU A 53 10.37 -3.07 -1.59
N ARG A 54 9.78 -4.21 -1.99
CA ARG A 54 10.52 -5.28 -2.65
C ARG A 54 11.11 -4.81 -3.98
N ASP A 55 10.35 -4.09 -4.79
CA ASP A 55 10.82 -3.57 -6.07
C ASP A 55 11.95 -2.55 -5.88
N GLY A 56 11.79 -1.62 -4.91
CA GLY A 56 12.83 -0.65 -4.53
C GLY A 56 14.13 -1.33 -4.10
N PHE A 57 14.05 -2.38 -3.28
CA PHE A 57 15.22 -3.16 -2.87
C PHE A 57 15.94 -3.81 -4.07
N MET A 58 15.18 -4.34 -5.04
CA MET A 58 15.77 -4.93 -6.24
C MET A 58 16.50 -3.87 -7.09
N ILE A 59 15.92 -2.68 -7.23
CA ILE A 59 16.54 -1.55 -7.96
C ILE A 59 17.86 -1.13 -7.31
N GLU A 60 17.90 -1.05 -5.98
CA GLU A 60 19.13 -0.71 -5.25
C GLU A 60 20.20 -1.77 -5.45
N MET A 61 19.84 -3.06 -5.35
CA MET A 61 20.76 -4.16 -5.64
C MET A 61 21.32 -4.12 -7.07
N GLU A 62 20.49 -3.74 -8.06
CA GLU A 62 20.93 -3.58 -9.45
C GLU A 62 21.93 -2.42 -9.59
N LYS A 63 21.69 -1.30 -8.93
CA LYS A 63 22.61 -0.16 -8.89
C LYS A 63 23.95 -0.53 -8.26
N GLU A 64 23.94 -1.27 -7.15
CA GLU A 64 25.18 -1.73 -6.50
C GLU A 64 25.97 -2.68 -7.38
N LYS A 65 25.29 -3.57 -8.12
CA LYS A 65 25.95 -4.46 -9.09
C LYS A 65 26.53 -3.68 -10.27
N ALA A 66 25.83 -2.65 -10.74
CA ALA A 66 26.31 -1.77 -11.81
C ALA A 66 27.51 -0.91 -11.35
N ALA A 67 27.53 -0.46 -10.10
CA ALA A 67 28.62 0.34 -9.54
C ALA A 67 29.89 -0.47 -9.22
N LYS A 68 29.77 -1.80 -9.07
CA LYS A 68 30.89 -2.73 -8.87
C LYS A 68 31.47 -3.29 -10.17
N LYS A 69 30.90 -2.97 -11.33
CA LYS A 69 31.35 -3.40 -12.65
C LYS A 69 32.11 -2.27 -13.34
#